data_AF-A0AB40AM36-F1
#
_entry.id   AF-A0AB40AM36-F1
#
_cell.length_a   1.000
_cell.length_b   1.000
_cell.length_c   1.000
_cell.angle_alpha   90.00
_cell.angle_beta   90.00
_cell.angle_gamma   90.00
#
_symmetry.space_group_name_H-M   'P 1'
#
loop_
_entity.id
_entity.type
_entity.pdbx_description
1 polymer ?
#
loop_
_entity_poly.entity_id
_entity_poly.type
_entity_poly.pdbx_seq_one_letter_code
_entity_poly.pdbx_strand_id
1 'polypeptide(L)'
;MDLDYALREPCPAPLTDQSSLEDRRVFERWERSNRIGLMIMKNTIPETFLNTTSDKRDIKQFLDTLEERFVRSDKAETSATLKKLVSMRYKGDRNIREYVLDMCHLAGKLKSLKFEIPEDVLVHMVLISLPPQFSQFEVNYNCQKEKWTVNELISHLAQEEDRIKQREVESADFASSSH
;
A
#
# COMPACT_ATOMS: atom_id res chain seq x y z
N MET A 1 -0.88 -9.38 38.38
CA MET A 1 0.46 -8.84 38.10
C MET A 1 0.30 -7.80 37.02
N ASP A 2 0.82 -6.59 37.21
CA ASP A 2 0.64 -5.46 36.29
C ASP A 2 1.70 -5.55 35.18
N LEU A 3 1.39 -6.26 34.09
CA LEU A 3 2.36 -6.70 33.09
C LEU A 3 2.74 -5.60 32.09
N ASP A 4 1.89 -4.60 31.92
CA ASP A 4 2.06 -3.46 31.02
C ASP A 4 2.54 -2.20 31.76
N TYR A 5 2.92 -2.31 33.03
CA TYR A 5 3.43 -1.19 33.83
C TYR A 5 4.62 -0.49 33.15
N ALA A 6 5.58 -1.25 32.61
CA ALA A 6 6.73 -0.71 31.88
C ALA A 6 6.40 -0.10 30.51
N LEU A 7 5.21 -0.37 29.97
CA LEU A 7 4.73 0.25 28.73
C LEU A 7 4.09 1.62 28.98
N ARG A 8 3.46 1.79 30.15
CA ARG A 8 2.79 3.03 30.56
C ARG A 8 3.73 4.03 31.21
N GLU A 9 4.62 3.55 32.07
CA GLU A 9 5.51 4.40 32.86
C GLU A 9 6.91 4.51 32.23
N PRO A 10 7.54 5.70 32.29
CA PRO A 10 8.93 5.87 31.83
C PRO A 10 9.91 5.03 32.66
N CYS A 11 11.04 4.68 32.06
CA CYS A 11 12.11 3.97 32.74
C CYS A 11 12.57 4.76 34.00
N PRO A 12 12.47 4.18 35.20
CA PRO A 12 12.89 4.84 36.44
C PRO A 12 14.41 5.04 36.45
N ALA A 13 14.86 6.05 37.21
CA ALA A 13 16.28 6.31 37.37
C ALA A 13 17.00 5.07 37.98
N PRO A 14 18.27 4.81 37.60
CA PRO A 14 19.06 3.75 38.21
C PRO A 14 19.12 3.92 39.73
N LEU A 15 18.98 2.80 40.45
CA LEU A 15 19.08 2.81 41.91
C LEU A 15 20.48 3.22 42.35
N THR A 16 20.54 4.01 43.42
CA THR A 16 21.78 4.43 44.10
C THR A 16 21.72 4.02 45.58
N ASP A 17 22.84 4.14 46.28
CA ASP A 17 22.90 3.84 47.72
C ASP A 17 21.98 4.75 48.57
N GLN A 18 21.55 5.89 48.01
CA GLN A 18 20.63 6.84 48.64
C GLN A 18 19.15 6.61 48.27
N SER A 19 18.86 5.66 47.36
CA SER A 19 17.49 5.41 46.91
C SER A 19 16.61 4.87 48.05
N SER A 20 15.40 5.42 48.16
CA SER A 20 14.44 5.04 49.18
C SER A 20 13.90 3.62 48.93
N LEU A 21 13.27 3.03 49.96
CA LEU A 21 12.58 1.74 49.81
C LEU A 21 11.47 1.80 48.75
N GLU A 22 10.84 2.96 48.57
CA GLU A 22 9.78 3.14 47.57
C GLU A 22 10.37 3.19 46.16
N ASP A 23 11.48 3.90 45.95
CA ASP A 23 12.18 3.93 44.65
C ASP A 23 12.62 2.53 44.21
N ARG A 24 13.10 1.72 45.16
CA ARG A 24 13.47 0.32 44.92
C ARG A 24 12.26 -0.52 44.47
N ARG A 25 11.11 -0.36 45.14
CA ARG A 25 9.88 -1.08 44.77
C ARG A 25 9.38 -0.69 43.38
N VAL A 26 9.43 0.60 43.04
CA VAL A 26 9.03 1.10 41.71
C VAL A 26 9.97 0.53 40.64
N PHE A 27 11.29 0.58 40.87
CA PHE A 27 12.28 0.03 39.96
C PHE A 27 12.08 -1.48 39.73
N GLU A 28 11.96 -2.27 40.79
CA GLU A 28 11.74 -3.72 40.69
C GLU A 28 10.44 -4.08 39.97
N ARG A 29 9.37 -3.32 40.22
CA ARG A 29 8.08 -3.50 39.55
C ARG A 29 8.20 -3.21 38.05
N TRP A 30 8.86 -2.11 37.70
CA TRP A 30 9.14 -1.73 36.30
C TRP A 30 10.01 -2.77 35.61
N GLU A 31 11.14 -3.15 36.21
CA GLU A 31 12.08 -4.13 35.66
C GLU A 31 11.40 -5.49 35.42
N ARG A 32 10.57 -5.94 36.37
CA ARG A 32 9.82 -7.19 36.23
C ARG A 32 8.83 -7.14 35.07
N SER A 33 8.06 -6.05 34.95
CA SER A 33 7.11 -5.85 33.84
C SER A 33 7.85 -5.79 32.50
N ASN A 34 8.93 -5.01 32.41
CA ASN A 34 9.78 -4.88 31.24
C ASN A 34 10.36 -6.24 30.78
N ARG A 35 10.94 -7.00 31.71
CA ARG A 35 11.54 -8.32 31.42
C ARG A 35 10.50 -9.31 30.91
N ILE A 36 9.34 -9.39 31.57
CA ILE A 36 8.28 -10.33 31.17
C ILE A 36 7.72 -9.93 29.80
N GLY A 37 7.45 -8.65 29.56
CA GLY A 37 6.90 -8.22 28.29
C GLY A 37 7.89 -8.39 27.13
N LEU A 38 9.20 -8.15 27.33
CA LEU A 38 10.23 -8.49 26.34
C LEU A 38 10.27 -9.98 26.03
N MET A 39 10.17 -10.84 27.05
CA MET A 39 10.13 -12.29 26.86
C MET A 39 8.91 -12.73 26.04
N ILE A 40 7.73 -12.18 26.34
CA ILE A 40 6.50 -12.45 25.59
C ILE A 40 6.65 -12.01 24.13
N MET A 41 7.08 -10.77 23.89
CA MET A 41 7.22 -10.24 22.53
C MET A 41 8.26 -11.01 21.71
N LYS A 42 9.44 -11.27 22.27
CA LYS A 42 10.52 -12.01 21.59
C LYS A 42 10.13 -13.46 21.29
N ASN A 43 9.28 -14.09 22.11
CA ASN A 43 8.78 -15.43 21.85
C ASN A 43 7.60 -15.46 20.87
N THR A 44 6.79 -14.39 20.82
CA THR A 44 5.59 -14.33 19.97
C THR A 44 5.92 -13.90 18.55
N ILE A 45 6.89 -12.99 18.39
CA ILE A 45 7.28 -12.44 17.09
C ILE A 45 8.35 -13.35 16.47
N PRO A 46 8.16 -13.84 15.23
CA PRO A 46 9.16 -14.66 14.57
C PRO A 46 10.52 -13.95 14.46
N GLU A 47 11.60 -14.71 14.64
CA GLU A 47 12.97 -14.18 14.69
C GLU A 47 13.35 -13.38 13.43
N THR A 48 12.76 -13.70 12.27
CA THR A 48 12.92 -12.98 10.99
C THR A 48 12.51 -11.51 11.04
N PHE A 49 11.78 -11.08 12.06
CA PHE A 49 11.38 -9.69 12.28
C PHE A 49 12.18 -9.01 13.41
N LEU A 50 13.06 -9.75 14.12
CA LEU A 50 13.75 -9.29 15.33
C LEU A 50 15.22 -8.94 15.12
N ASN A 51 15.76 -9.16 13.92
CA ASN A 51 17.19 -9.26 13.60
C ASN A 51 18.01 -8.03 14.02
N THR A 52 17.38 -6.86 14.19
CA THR A 52 18.03 -5.62 14.67
C THR A 52 17.44 -5.07 15.98
N THR A 53 16.40 -5.71 16.51
CA THR A 53 15.64 -5.25 17.68
C THR A 53 15.94 -6.09 18.93
N SER A 54 16.62 -7.23 18.75
CA SER A 54 16.92 -8.19 19.82
C SER A 54 17.77 -7.60 20.97
N ASP A 55 18.61 -6.61 20.71
CA ASP A 55 19.52 -6.04 21.72
C ASP A 55 18.85 -5.04 22.67
N LYS A 56 17.59 -4.66 22.43
CA LYS A 56 16.88 -3.70 23.29
C LYS A 56 16.53 -4.34 24.63
N ARG A 57 16.97 -3.69 25.72
CA ARG A 57 16.66 -4.07 27.10
C ARG A 57 15.40 -3.41 27.65
N ASP A 58 14.85 -2.44 26.92
CA ASP A 58 13.63 -1.71 27.27
C ASP A 58 12.53 -2.09 26.25
N ILE A 59 11.38 -2.51 26.77
CA ILE A 59 10.24 -3.00 26.00
C ILE A 59 9.60 -1.90 25.14
N LYS A 60 9.60 -0.65 25.62
CA LYS A 60 9.07 0.48 24.88
C LYS A 60 9.98 0.80 23.70
N GLN A 61 11.30 0.88 23.93
CA GLN A 61 12.27 1.06 22.85
C GLN A 61 12.25 -0.10 21.84
N PHE A 62 12.00 -1.33 22.32
CA PHE A 62 11.82 -2.49 21.46
C PHE A 62 10.60 -2.31 20.55
N LEU A 63 9.46 -1.89 21.09
CA LEU A 63 8.25 -1.60 20.32
C LEU A 63 8.44 -0.44 19.35
N ASP A 64 9.06 0.66 19.78
CA ASP A 64 9.30 1.84 18.92
C ASP A 64 10.14 1.45 17.70
N THR A 65 11.21 0.66 17.91
CA THR A 65 12.06 0.17 16.82
C THR A 65 11.29 -0.77 15.89
N LEU A 66 10.38 -1.59 16.44
CA LEU A 66 9.54 -2.49 15.66
C LEU A 66 8.54 -1.69 14.80
N GLU A 67 7.87 -0.71 15.39
CA GLU A 67 6.94 0.19 14.71
C GLU A 67 7.63 0.93 13.55
N GLU A 68 8.82 1.50 13.77
CA GLU A 68 9.60 2.16 12.73
C GLU A 68 9.92 1.24 11.55
N ARG A 69 10.19 -0.05 11.80
CA ARG A 69 10.46 -1.04 10.75
C ARG A 69 9.21 -1.33 9.92
N PHE A 70 8.07 -1.52 10.56
CA PHE A 70 6.80 -1.77 9.85
C PHE A 70 6.37 -0.52 9.07
N VAL A 71 6.47 0.67 9.64
CA VAL A 71 6.22 1.93 8.91
C VAL A 71 7.16 2.08 7.71
N ARG A 72 8.44 1.69 7.82
CA ARG A 72 9.38 1.71 6.69
C ARG A 72 8.99 0.68 5.62
N SER A 73 8.52 -0.50 6.02
CA SER A 73 8.00 -1.52 5.10
C SER A 73 6.78 -0.99 4.35
N ASP A 74 5.82 -0.39 5.06
CA ASP A 74 4.62 0.20 4.47
C ASP A 74 5.00 1.28 3.46
N LYS A 75 5.92 2.19 3.81
CA LYS A 75 6.43 3.21 2.87
C LYS A 75 7.09 2.62 1.63
N ALA A 76 7.89 1.57 1.79
CA ALA A 76 8.52 0.88 0.67
C ALA A 76 7.48 0.19 -0.22
N GLU A 77 6.46 -0.43 0.39
CA GLU A 77 5.36 -1.07 -0.32
C GLU A 77 4.45 -0.06 -1.02
N THR A 78 4.15 1.08 -0.40
CA THR A 78 3.44 2.20 -1.03
C THR A 78 4.22 2.69 -2.24
N SER A 79 5.53 2.93 -2.10
CA SER A 79 6.38 3.39 -3.20
C SER A 79 6.43 2.37 -4.35
N ALA A 80 6.59 1.09 -4.04
CA ALA A 80 6.61 0.02 -5.04
C ALA A 80 5.27 -0.13 -5.76
N THR A 81 4.16 -0.09 -5.02
CA THR A 81 2.79 -0.21 -5.55
C THR A 81 2.44 1.00 -6.42
N LEU A 82 2.76 2.21 -5.95
CA LEU A 82 2.56 3.45 -6.72
C LEU A 82 3.41 3.44 -8.00
N LYS A 83 4.68 3.05 -7.90
CA LYS A 83 5.57 2.92 -9.07
C LYS A 83 4.99 1.96 -10.10
N LYS A 84 4.46 0.81 -9.66
CA LYS A 84 3.78 -0.15 -10.54
C LYS A 84 2.59 0.50 -11.22
N LEU A 85 1.69 1.12 -10.45
CA LEU A 85 0.47 1.75 -10.96
C LEU A 85 0.78 2.82 -12.03
N VAL A 86 1.66 3.78 -11.75
CA VAL A 86 1.97 4.87 -12.70
C VAL A 86 2.74 4.40 -13.94
N SER A 87 3.39 3.23 -13.86
CA SER A 87 4.13 2.64 -14.98
C SER A 87 3.28 1.70 -15.84
N MET A 88 2.05 1.37 -15.41
CA MET A 88 1.15 0.54 -16.21
C MET A 88 0.82 1.25 -17.52
N ARG A 89 0.88 0.50 -18.62
CA ARG A 89 0.47 0.92 -19.95
C ARG A 89 -0.30 -0.22 -20.58
N TYR A 90 -1.45 0.09 -21.17
CA TYR A 90 -2.23 -0.89 -21.91
C TYR A 90 -1.59 -1.12 -23.28
N LYS A 91 -1.38 -2.39 -23.66
CA LYS A 91 -0.70 -2.76 -24.90
C LYS A 91 -1.62 -3.33 -25.98
N GLY A 92 -2.92 -3.47 -25.70
CA GLY A 92 -3.87 -4.11 -26.62
C GLY A 92 -3.78 -5.64 -26.67
N ASP A 93 -2.95 -6.26 -25.84
CA ASP A 93 -2.68 -7.71 -25.81
C ASP A 93 -3.59 -8.50 -24.86
N ARG A 94 -4.45 -7.81 -24.12
CA ARG A 94 -5.40 -8.40 -23.15
C ARG A 94 -6.70 -7.62 -23.10
N ASN A 95 -7.71 -8.15 -22.41
CA ASN A 95 -9.00 -7.49 -22.25
C ASN A 95 -8.86 -6.15 -21.49
N ILE A 96 -9.50 -5.08 -21.98
CA ILE A 96 -9.40 -3.76 -21.35
C ILE A 96 -10.06 -3.71 -19.97
N ARG A 97 -11.13 -4.47 -19.73
CA ARG A 97 -11.81 -4.50 -18.42
C ARG A 97 -10.89 -5.09 -17.36
N GLU A 98 -10.22 -6.20 -17.68
CA GLU A 98 -9.22 -6.81 -16.80
C GLU A 98 -8.06 -5.84 -16.52
N TYR A 99 -7.63 -5.09 -17.54
CA TYR A 99 -6.60 -4.07 -17.37
C TYR A 99 -6.98 -2.98 -16.37
N VAL A 100 -8.20 -2.44 -16.46
CA VAL A 100 -8.68 -1.42 -15.52
C VAL A 100 -8.89 -2.01 -14.12
N LEU A 101 -9.40 -3.25 -14.01
CA LEU A 101 -9.54 -3.92 -12.72
C LEU A 101 -8.21 -4.13 -12.01
N ASP A 102 -7.13 -4.43 -12.74
CA ASP A 102 -5.77 -4.49 -12.17
C ASP A 102 -5.33 -3.13 -11.60
N MET A 103 -5.62 -2.03 -12.29
CA MET A 103 -5.33 -0.68 -11.78
C MET A 103 -6.16 -0.37 -10.52
N CYS A 104 -7.44 -0.72 -10.51
CA CYS A 104 -8.31 -0.60 -9.34
C CYS A 104 -7.80 -1.43 -8.16
N HIS A 105 -7.30 -2.64 -8.41
CA HIS A 105 -6.71 -3.49 -7.39
C HIS A 105 -5.48 -2.83 -6.75
N LEU A 106 -4.58 -2.24 -7.56
CA LEU A 106 -3.43 -1.50 -7.03
C LEU A 106 -3.84 -0.25 -6.25
N ALA A 107 -4.87 0.49 -6.71
CA ALA A 107 -5.42 1.62 -5.96
C ALA A 107 -6.03 1.19 -4.62
N GLY A 108 -6.77 0.08 -4.60
CA GLY A 108 -7.30 -0.52 -3.37
C GLY A 108 -6.20 -0.97 -2.41
N LYS A 109 -5.10 -1.53 -2.94
CA LYS A 109 -3.92 -1.85 -2.14
C LYS A 109 -3.29 -0.59 -1.53
N LEU A 110 -3.14 0.49 -2.29
CA LEU A 110 -2.64 1.76 -1.76
C LEU A 110 -3.55 2.33 -0.66
N LYS A 111 -4.87 2.22 -0.82
CA LYS A 111 -5.84 2.61 0.23
C LYS A 111 -5.62 1.83 1.53
N SER A 112 -5.33 0.53 1.46
CA SER A 112 -4.99 -0.26 2.66
C SER A 112 -3.70 0.20 3.37
N LEU A 113 -2.78 0.82 2.62
CA LEU A 113 -1.54 1.43 3.11
C LEU A 113 -1.72 2.91 3.51
N LYS A 114 -2.96 3.35 3.74
CA LYS A 114 -3.32 4.75 4.08
C LYS A 114 -2.92 5.78 3.01
N PHE A 115 -2.72 5.35 1.76
CA PHE A 115 -2.48 6.20 0.60
C PHE A 115 -3.67 6.11 -0.35
N GLU A 116 -4.68 6.96 -0.16
CA GLU A 116 -5.88 6.92 -0.98
C GLU A 116 -5.70 7.69 -2.29
N ILE A 117 -6.03 7.04 -3.41
CA ILE A 117 -6.08 7.68 -4.73
C ILE A 117 -7.54 8.08 -4.98
N PRO A 118 -7.82 9.39 -5.19
CA PRO A 118 -9.13 9.84 -5.61
C PRO A 118 -9.60 9.16 -6.90
N GLU A 119 -10.90 8.87 -6.99
CA GLU A 119 -11.45 8.15 -8.14
C GLU A 119 -11.20 8.88 -9.47
N ASP A 120 -11.30 10.21 -9.48
CA ASP A 120 -11.05 11.02 -10.67
C ASP A 120 -9.58 10.96 -11.12
N VAL A 121 -8.64 10.92 -10.18
CA VAL A 121 -7.22 10.68 -10.48
C VAL A 121 -7.02 9.30 -11.10
N LEU A 122 -7.69 8.27 -10.58
CA LEU A 122 -7.60 6.91 -11.14
C LEU A 122 -8.14 6.84 -12.57
N VAL A 123 -9.27 7.50 -12.85
CA VAL A 123 -9.85 7.61 -14.20
C VAL A 123 -8.85 8.25 -15.15
N HIS A 124 -8.24 9.38 -14.77
CA HIS A 124 -7.21 10.02 -15.60
C HIS A 124 -5.96 9.14 -15.77
N MET A 125 -5.53 8.42 -14.74
CA MET A 125 -4.41 7.47 -14.85
C MET A 125 -4.69 6.37 -15.87
N VAL A 126 -5.91 5.85 -15.91
CA VAL A 126 -6.33 4.86 -16.94
C VAL A 126 -6.22 5.50 -18.31
N LEU A 127 -6.82 6.68 -18.53
CA LEU A 127 -6.85 7.36 -19.84
C LEU A 127 -5.45 7.60 -20.40
N ILE A 128 -4.53 8.19 -19.62
CA ILE A 128 -3.16 8.48 -20.07
C ILE A 128 -2.29 7.22 -20.28
N SER A 129 -2.77 6.07 -19.81
CA SER A 129 -2.07 4.79 -19.96
C SER A 129 -2.45 4.03 -21.23
N LEU A 130 -3.47 4.51 -21.96
CA LEU A 130 -3.97 3.89 -23.17
C LEU A 130 -3.06 4.18 -24.38
N PRO A 131 -2.97 3.23 -25.33
CA PRO A 131 -2.21 3.43 -26.56
C PRO A 131 -2.93 4.37 -27.54
N PRO A 132 -2.22 4.93 -28.54
CA PRO A 132 -2.76 5.93 -29.48
C PRO A 132 -4.03 5.52 -30.25
N GLN A 133 -4.28 4.21 -30.39
CA GLN A 133 -5.52 3.68 -30.99
C GLN A 133 -6.80 4.13 -30.24
N PHE A 134 -6.69 4.52 -28.95
CA PHE A 134 -7.78 5.07 -28.16
C PHE A 134 -7.85 6.61 -28.19
N SER A 135 -7.06 7.30 -29.03
CA SER A 135 -7.04 8.78 -29.09
C SER A 135 -8.43 9.40 -29.30
N GLN A 136 -9.28 8.81 -30.13
CA GLN A 136 -10.65 9.28 -30.34
C GLN A 136 -11.51 9.19 -29.06
N PHE A 137 -11.27 8.17 -28.25
CA PHE A 137 -11.94 7.99 -26.96
C PHE A 137 -11.53 9.08 -25.95
N GLU A 138 -10.23 9.37 -25.88
CA GLU A 138 -9.68 10.42 -25.00
C GLU A 138 -10.25 11.80 -25.36
N VAL A 139 -10.31 12.12 -26.66
CA VAL A 139 -10.94 13.37 -27.14
C VAL A 139 -12.41 13.43 -26.75
N ASN A 140 -13.14 12.33 -26.88
CA ASN A 140 -14.56 12.28 -26.49
C ASN A 140 -14.73 12.52 -24.99
N TYR A 141 -13.92 11.88 -24.15
CA TYR A 141 -13.92 12.10 -22.71
C TYR A 141 -13.62 13.58 -22.36
N ASN A 142 -12.56 14.15 -22.94
CA ASN A 142 -12.14 15.53 -22.67
C ASN A 142 -13.18 16.59 -23.11
N CYS A 143 -14.03 16.26 -24.08
CA CYS A 143 -15.14 17.13 -24.51
C CYS A 143 -16.34 17.11 -23.55
N GLN A 144 -16.43 16.11 -22.66
CA GLN A 144 -17.54 15.97 -21.73
C GLN A 144 -17.30 16.82 -20.47
N LYS A 145 -18.38 17.43 -19.97
CA LYS A 145 -18.35 18.21 -18.73
C LYS A 145 -18.52 17.34 -17.48
N GLU A 146 -19.09 16.15 -17.64
CA GLU A 146 -19.36 15.22 -16.56
C GLU A 146 -18.14 14.36 -16.27
N LYS A 147 -17.86 14.14 -14.98
CA LYS A 147 -16.82 13.19 -14.56
C LYS A 147 -17.41 11.79 -14.57
N TRP A 148 -16.72 10.85 -15.20
CA TRP A 148 -17.07 9.45 -15.12
C TRP A 148 -16.56 8.80 -13.84
N THR A 149 -17.35 7.86 -13.34
CA THR A 149 -16.91 6.83 -12.40
C THR A 149 -16.03 5.80 -13.11
N VAL A 150 -15.30 5.01 -12.32
CA VAL A 150 -14.51 3.90 -12.86
C VAL A 150 -15.38 2.88 -13.59
N ASN A 151 -16.61 2.63 -13.11
CA ASN A 151 -17.51 1.65 -13.73
C ASN A 151 -18.03 2.11 -15.10
N GLU A 152 -18.35 3.40 -15.24
CA GLU A 152 -18.71 4.01 -16.52
C GLU A 152 -17.53 3.95 -17.49
N LEU A 153 -16.33 4.31 -17.02
CA LEU A 153 -15.10 4.22 -17.82
C LEU A 153 -14.86 2.79 -18.35
N ILE A 154 -14.98 1.76 -17.50
CA ILE A 154 -14.83 0.35 -17.90
C ILE A 154 -15.82 0.00 -19.01
N SER A 155 -17.07 0.44 -18.88
CA SER A 155 -18.13 0.14 -19.85
C SER A 155 -17.84 0.78 -21.21
N HIS A 156 -17.48 2.07 -21.20
CA HIS A 156 -17.16 2.81 -22.42
C HIS A 156 -15.87 2.29 -23.08
N LEU A 157 -14.83 1.99 -22.31
CA LEU A 157 -13.57 1.47 -22.85
C LEU A 157 -13.74 0.11 -23.52
N ALA A 158 -14.57 -0.76 -22.96
CA ALA A 158 -14.82 -2.05 -23.56
C ALA A 158 -15.61 -1.96 -24.86
N GLN A 159 -16.59 -1.06 -24.92
CA GLN A 159 -17.29 -0.76 -26.18
C GLN A 159 -16.32 -0.22 -27.23
N GLU A 160 -15.37 0.63 -26.82
CA GLU A 160 -14.35 1.15 -27.72
C GLU A 160 -13.38 0.07 -28.21
N GLU A 161 -12.95 -0.83 -27.33
CA GLU A 161 -12.10 -1.98 -27.68
C GLU A 161 -12.76 -2.83 -28.77
N ASP A 162 -14.05 -3.16 -28.62
CA ASP A 162 -14.81 -3.92 -29.61
C ASP A 162 -14.91 -3.17 -30.96
N ARG A 163 -15.12 -1.84 -30.91
CA ARG A 163 -15.18 -0.98 -32.11
C ARG A 163 -13.84 -0.89 -32.84
N ILE A 164 -12.73 -0.87 -32.11
CA ILE A 164 -11.37 -0.87 -32.70
C ILE A 164 -11.11 -2.21 -33.38
N LYS A 165 -11.41 -3.33 -32.71
CA LYS A 165 -11.25 -4.68 -33.29
C LYS A 165 -12.05 -4.86 -34.58
N GLN A 166 -13.28 -4.36 -34.64
CA GLN A 166 -14.09 -4.42 -35.87
C GLN A 166 -13.46 -3.63 -37.02
N ARG A 167 -12.97 -2.41 -36.77
CA ARG A 167 -12.29 -1.59 -37.79
C ARG A 167 -11.01 -2.24 -38.33
N GLU A 168 -10.25 -2.94 -37.49
CA GLU A 168 -9.04 -3.66 -37.90
C GLU A 168 -9.36 -4.84 -38.83
N VAL A 169 -10.42 -5.61 -38.53
CA VAL A 169 -10.88 -6.73 -39.39
C VAL A 169 -11.34 -6.22 -40.75
N GLU A 170 -12.19 -5.18 -40.78
CA GLU A 170 -12.68 -4.59 -42.02
C GLU A 170 -11.53 -4.09 -42.91
N SER A 171 -10.55 -3.40 -42.32
CA SER A 171 -9.38 -2.91 -43.06
C SER A 171 -8.53 -4.02 -43.67
N ALA A 172 -8.44 -5.19 -43.02
CA ALA A 172 -7.69 -6.34 -43.53
C ALA A 172 -8.40 -6.99 -44.73
N ASP A 173 -9.73 -7.11 -44.66
CA ASP A 173 -10.55 -7.70 -45.73
C ASP A 173 -10.53 -6.84 -47.00
N PHE A 174 -10.58 -5.51 -46.87
CA PHE A 174 -10.45 -4.59 -48.02
C PHE A 174 -9.09 -4.68 -48.71
N ALA A 175 -8.00 -4.86 -47.95
CA ALA A 175 -6.65 -5.02 -48.52
C ALA A 175 -6.48 -6.35 -49.26
N SER A 176 -7.08 -7.43 -48.74
CA SER A 176 -7.09 -8.76 -49.36
C SER A 176 -7.92 -8.81 -50.66
N SER A 177 -9.05 -8.11 -50.70
CA SER A 177 -9.93 -8.03 -51.87
C SER A 177 -9.39 -7.18 -53.03
N SER A 178 -8.33 -6.40 -52.81
CA SER A 178 -7.79 -5.45 -53.80
C SER A 178 -6.58 -5.99 -54.58
N HIS A 179 -6.23 -7.27 -54.39
CA HIS A 179 -5.17 -8.01 -55.09
C HIS A 179 -5.76 -9.12 -55.97
#